data_AF-A0A561TD29-F1
#
_entry.id   AF-A0A561TD29-F1
#
_cell.length_a   1.000
_cell.length_b   1.000
_cell.length_c   1.000
_cell.angle_alpha   90.00
_cell.angle_beta   90.00
_cell.angle_gamma   90.00
#
_symmetry.space_group_name_H-M   'P 1'
#
loop_
_entity.id
_entity.type
_entity.pdbx_description
1 polymer ?
#
loop_
_entity_poly.entity_id
_entity_poly.type
_entity_poly.pdbx_seq_one_letter_code
_entity_poly.pdbx_strand_id
1 'polypeptide(L)'
;MHRAMHAGMRGASVAVIAGAMVALSATSAAPAPGPAPETERVTLSATGEQGDGAAYGPRLSADGRFAAFGADAANLVPGDTNGATDVFVRDLRRGTVERVSVGRDGAQADGGSSALGISADGRYVLFRSRARNLVHWDTPPADAGAHDIYLHDRRTGRTGRISVGLDGGSAYAGGAVMSADARYIAFNAKADRMETGPGDLFGAVYLLDRRTGAVERISNRDRPTNPAGLDGISADGTFVMYTQSVPRSGYGATWVHDRRTGTEEQVNVRPDGTPAQRYAMPASLSADGRTVAFQYWGDDLVPGEEPGDTVHLYVRDLRTDVTRRVDPGPDGEYGPHDPVLSPDARHLAYAAEPRLADGRLGPSNVYLRDLRTGGTRLISESVASGPVTDAPVTVSWVGAGARRIGLGSGSAQLVPDDTNGQYDGFVRRPR
;
A
#
# COMPACT_ATOMS: atom_id res chain seq x y z
N MET A 1 104.46 31.12 32.01
CA MET A 1 104.33 30.81 33.44
C MET A 1 103.07 31.50 33.99
N HIS A 2 102.17 30.67 34.53
CA HIS A 2 100.96 30.83 35.36
C HIS A 2 100.26 32.18 35.70
N ARG A 3 98.92 32.08 35.57
CA ARG A 3 97.81 32.26 36.57
C ARG A 3 96.87 33.47 36.45
N ALA A 4 95.60 33.13 36.12
CA ALA A 4 94.31 33.42 36.80
C ALA A 4 93.97 34.88 37.23
N MET A 5 92.74 35.42 37.20
CA MET A 5 91.36 34.98 36.94
C MET A 5 90.44 36.23 37.01
N HIS A 6 89.17 36.09 36.56
CA HIS A 6 87.97 36.96 36.80
C HIS A 6 87.85 38.21 35.91
N ALA A 7 86.68 38.68 35.45
CA ALA A 7 85.27 38.25 35.48
C ALA A 7 84.52 39.07 34.40
N GLY A 8 83.34 38.64 33.95
CA GLY A 8 82.49 39.46 33.06
C GLY A 8 81.34 38.67 32.44
N MET A 9 80.26 38.49 33.20
CA MET A 9 79.05 37.74 32.86
C MET A 9 78.08 38.60 32.00
N ARG A 10 77.58 38.06 30.88
CA ARG A 10 76.42 38.61 30.15
C ARG A 10 75.26 37.61 30.26
N GLY A 11 74.15 38.07 30.84
CA GLY A 11 72.93 37.29 31.01
C GLY A 11 72.10 37.21 29.73
N ALA A 12 71.40 36.08 29.57
CA ALA A 12 70.29 35.91 28.64
C ALA A 12 69.15 35.22 29.39
N SER A 13 67.95 35.79 29.27
CA SER A 13 66.72 35.38 29.94
C SER A 13 66.14 34.09 29.36
N VAL A 14 65.61 33.20 30.21
CA VAL A 14 64.80 32.04 29.82
C VAL A 14 63.41 32.16 30.46
N ALA A 15 62.38 31.89 29.65
CA ALA A 15 60.97 31.94 29.99
C ALA A 15 60.52 30.76 30.87
N VAL A 16 59.56 31.01 31.76
CA VAL A 16 58.88 30.00 32.59
C VAL A 16 57.54 29.65 31.95
N ILE A 17 57.28 28.37 31.71
CA ILE A 17 55.96 27.83 31.35
C ILE A 17 55.35 27.21 32.61
N ALA A 18 54.22 27.74 33.08
CA ALA A 18 53.38 27.11 34.09
C ALA A 18 52.14 26.51 33.42
N GLY A 19 51.99 25.18 33.50
CA GLY A 19 50.80 24.47 33.03
C GLY A 19 49.72 24.45 34.10
N ALA A 20 48.52 24.96 33.78
CA ALA A 20 47.32 24.80 34.59
C ALA A 20 46.50 23.61 34.05
N MET A 21 46.22 22.61 34.90
CA MET A 21 45.25 21.56 34.60
C MET A 21 43.84 22.06 34.93
N VAL A 22 42.97 22.13 33.92
CA VAL A 22 41.52 22.34 34.10
C VAL A 22 40.87 20.97 34.23
N ALA A 23 40.30 20.67 35.40
CA ALA A 23 39.43 19.52 35.57
C ALA A 23 38.03 19.87 35.04
N LEU A 24 37.63 19.29 33.90
CA LEU A 24 36.25 19.37 33.41
C LEU A 24 35.39 18.36 34.18
N SER A 25 34.42 18.88 34.93
CA SER A 25 33.32 18.09 35.47
C SER A 25 32.39 17.68 34.31
N ALA A 26 32.30 16.39 34.02
CA ALA A 26 31.38 15.89 33.01
C ALA A 26 29.93 15.98 33.52
N THR A 27 29.17 16.94 33.01
CA THR A 27 27.71 16.91 33.09
C THR A 27 27.23 15.75 32.21
N SER A 28 26.54 14.77 32.78
CA SER A 28 25.95 13.68 31.98
C SER A 28 24.87 14.27 31.09
N ALA A 29 25.16 14.38 29.78
CA ALA A 29 24.14 14.62 28.78
C ALA A 29 23.09 13.49 28.87
N ALA A 30 21.81 13.85 28.87
CA ALA A 30 20.75 12.86 28.70
C ALA A 30 21.04 12.05 27.42
N PRO A 31 20.81 10.73 27.41
CA PRO A 31 21.03 9.92 26.22
C PRO A 31 20.22 10.52 25.06
N ALA A 32 20.83 10.60 23.88
CA ALA A 32 20.10 10.95 22.67
C ALA A 32 18.86 10.04 22.56
N PRO A 33 17.69 10.56 22.15
CA PRO A 33 16.54 9.69 21.92
C PRO A 33 16.99 8.57 20.99
N GLY A 34 16.71 7.32 21.41
CA GLY A 34 17.04 6.14 20.60
C GLY A 34 16.47 6.27 19.19
N PRO A 35 16.97 5.50 18.21
CA PRO A 35 16.39 5.52 16.88
C PRO A 35 14.87 5.31 17.00
N ALA A 36 14.08 6.13 16.30
CA ALA A 36 12.63 6.01 16.27
C ALA A 36 12.25 4.53 16.06
N PRO A 37 11.18 4.03 16.72
CA PRO A 37 10.76 2.66 16.51
C PRO A 37 10.60 2.43 15.01
N GLU A 38 11.21 1.36 14.50
CA GLU A 38 11.19 1.11 13.06
C GLU A 38 9.76 0.93 12.57
N THR A 39 8.87 0.41 13.42
CA THR A 39 7.42 0.32 13.21
C THR A 39 6.69 1.32 14.10
N GLU A 40 5.75 2.08 13.53
CA GLU A 40 4.84 2.96 14.28
C GLU A 40 3.37 2.58 14.01
N ARG A 41 2.51 2.62 15.03
CA ARG A 41 1.05 2.54 14.81
C ARG A 41 0.55 3.85 14.24
N VAL A 42 -0.21 3.76 13.15
CA VAL A 42 -0.80 4.94 12.50
C VAL A 42 -2.29 5.09 12.74
N THR A 43 -2.99 4.03 13.18
CA THR A 43 -4.42 4.00 13.53
C THR A 43 -4.68 4.47 14.96
N LEU A 44 -4.25 5.69 15.27
CA LEU A 44 -4.44 6.33 16.59
C LEU A 44 -5.28 7.59 16.46
N SER A 45 -5.91 8.02 17.55
CA SER A 45 -6.55 9.33 17.67
C SER A 45 -5.53 10.48 17.60
N ALA A 46 -6.03 11.73 17.58
CA ALA A 46 -5.18 12.92 17.59
C ALA A 46 -4.37 13.09 18.90
N THR A 47 -4.82 12.51 20.01
CA THR A 47 -4.10 12.49 21.31
C THR A 47 -3.15 11.32 21.44
N GLY A 48 -3.11 10.41 20.45
CA GLY A 48 -2.32 9.19 20.48
C GLY A 48 -3.01 8.01 21.14
N GLU A 49 -4.31 8.13 21.46
CA GLU A 49 -5.09 7.03 22.01
C GLU A 49 -5.34 5.94 20.94
N GLN A 50 -5.38 4.69 21.39
CA GLN A 50 -5.71 3.55 20.54
C GLN A 50 -7.21 3.52 20.23
N GLY A 51 -7.56 3.07 19.03
CA GLY A 51 -8.94 2.81 18.66
C GLY A 51 -9.58 1.76 19.55
N ASP A 52 -10.86 1.96 19.89
CA ASP A 52 -11.71 1.00 20.61
C ASP A 52 -12.34 -0.08 19.69
N GLY A 53 -11.99 -0.07 18.41
CA GLY A 53 -12.37 -1.04 17.39
C GLY A 53 -11.26 -1.27 16.36
N ALA A 54 -11.46 -2.25 15.48
CA ALA A 54 -10.50 -2.61 14.44
C ALA A 54 -10.28 -1.49 13.41
N ALA A 55 -9.07 -1.38 12.88
CA ALA A 55 -8.68 -0.41 11.87
C ALA A 55 -7.86 -1.05 10.73
N TYR A 56 -8.39 -0.95 9.51
CA TYR A 56 -7.88 -1.60 8.31
C TYR A 56 -7.10 -0.62 7.42
N GLY A 57 -5.84 -0.96 7.09
CA GLY A 57 -4.93 -0.11 6.32
C GLY A 57 -3.50 -0.17 6.87
N PRO A 58 -2.63 0.83 6.63
CA PRO A 58 -2.90 2.11 5.96
C PRO A 58 -2.64 2.13 4.45
N ARG A 59 -3.29 3.04 3.73
CA ARG A 59 -2.86 3.53 2.40
C ARG A 59 -2.13 4.86 2.58
N LEU A 60 -0.95 5.03 1.98
CA LEU A 60 -0.09 6.20 2.20
C LEU A 60 -0.01 7.12 0.98
N SER A 61 0.13 8.43 1.22
CA SER A 61 0.56 9.40 0.21
C SER A 61 1.99 9.08 -0.26
N ALA A 62 2.42 9.61 -1.42
CA ALA A 62 3.71 9.24 -2.02
C ALA A 62 4.91 9.58 -1.14
N ASP A 63 4.83 10.67 -0.37
CA ASP A 63 5.84 11.07 0.61
C ASP A 63 5.67 10.38 1.99
N GLY A 64 4.64 9.54 2.13
CA GLY A 64 4.25 8.85 3.34
C GLY A 64 3.84 9.79 4.48
N ARG A 65 3.38 11.01 4.19
CA ARG A 65 2.91 11.96 5.20
C ARG A 65 1.48 11.68 5.65
N PHE A 66 0.59 11.30 4.73
CA PHE A 66 -0.82 11.07 5.05
C PHE A 66 -1.13 9.58 4.96
N ALA A 67 -1.80 9.06 5.99
CA ALA A 67 -2.27 7.68 6.04
C ALA A 67 -3.81 7.66 6.02
N ALA A 68 -4.40 7.06 5.00
CA ALA A 68 -5.84 6.78 4.92
C ALA A 68 -6.12 5.35 5.39
N PHE A 69 -7.15 5.16 6.20
CA PHE A 69 -7.54 3.86 6.74
C PHE A 69 -9.03 3.83 7.08
N GLY A 70 -9.62 2.63 7.09
CA GLY A 70 -10.97 2.43 7.62
C GLY A 70 -10.92 2.01 9.08
N ALA A 71 -11.85 2.40 9.93
CA ALA A 71 -11.91 1.92 11.31
C ALA A 71 -13.36 1.79 11.83
N ASP A 72 -13.57 0.78 12.68
CA ASP A 72 -14.79 0.55 13.45
C ASP A 72 -14.79 1.30 14.80
N ALA A 73 -13.72 2.04 15.07
CA ALA A 73 -13.49 2.73 16.34
C ALA A 73 -14.26 4.06 16.42
N ALA A 74 -14.94 4.30 17.53
CA ALA A 74 -15.74 5.51 17.79
C ALA A 74 -14.94 6.62 18.49
N ASN A 75 -13.71 6.34 18.94
CA ASN A 75 -12.89 7.27 19.72
C ASN A 75 -11.72 7.91 18.93
N LEU A 76 -11.61 7.70 17.62
CA LEU A 76 -10.52 8.27 16.83
C LEU A 76 -10.67 9.78 16.59
N VAL A 77 -11.91 10.25 16.51
CA VAL A 77 -12.26 11.68 16.41
C VAL A 77 -13.43 12.00 17.35
N PRO A 78 -13.52 13.22 17.89
CA PRO A 78 -14.66 13.62 18.70
C PRO A 78 -15.97 13.57 17.93
N GLY A 79 -17.02 13.06 18.60
CA GLY A 79 -18.38 13.07 18.06
C GLY A 79 -18.62 12.03 16.98
N ASP A 80 -17.81 10.97 16.88
CA ASP A 80 -18.17 9.80 16.08
C ASP A 80 -19.29 9.00 16.77
N THR A 81 -20.41 8.80 16.08
CA THR A 81 -21.68 8.35 16.71
C THR A 81 -22.54 7.44 15.84
N ASN A 82 -22.17 7.19 14.59
CA ASN A 82 -23.00 6.45 13.63
C ASN A 82 -22.96 4.92 13.84
N GLY A 83 -21.98 4.40 14.59
CA GLY A 83 -21.79 2.97 14.79
C GLY A 83 -21.44 2.21 13.50
N ALA A 84 -20.85 2.89 12.51
CA ALA A 84 -20.46 2.31 11.23
C ALA A 84 -18.95 2.42 11.01
N THR A 85 -18.38 1.53 10.20
CA THR A 85 -16.98 1.68 9.77
C THR A 85 -16.83 2.99 8.99
N ASP A 86 -15.91 3.83 9.44
CA ASP A 86 -15.61 5.13 8.85
C ASP A 86 -14.23 5.17 8.21
N VAL A 87 -14.02 6.10 7.29
CA VAL A 87 -12.73 6.34 6.65
C VAL A 87 -12.09 7.57 7.26
N PHE A 88 -10.84 7.42 7.68
CA PHE A 88 -10.05 8.46 8.32
C PHE A 88 -8.78 8.76 7.54
N VAL A 89 -8.24 9.97 7.72
CA VAL A 89 -6.89 10.33 7.32
C VAL A 89 -6.13 10.87 8.52
N ARG A 90 -4.92 10.35 8.74
CA ARG A 90 -3.97 10.89 9.73
C ARG A 90 -2.81 11.58 9.04
N ASP A 91 -2.50 12.82 9.46
CA ASP A 91 -1.25 13.51 9.10
C ASP A 91 -0.14 13.01 10.03
N LEU A 92 0.73 12.13 9.54
CA LEU A 92 1.82 11.52 10.30
C LEU A 92 2.89 12.52 10.76
N ARG A 93 2.87 13.76 10.26
CA ARG A 93 3.75 14.84 10.76
C ARG A 93 3.12 15.63 11.89
N ARG A 94 1.80 15.80 11.88
CA ARG A 94 1.07 16.63 12.87
C ARG A 94 0.34 15.82 13.93
N GLY A 95 0.15 14.52 13.72
CA GLY A 95 -0.66 13.66 14.58
C GLY A 95 -2.17 13.88 14.43
N THR A 96 -2.63 14.85 13.62
CA THR A 96 -4.06 15.15 13.45
C THR A 96 -4.77 14.06 12.67
N VAL A 97 -6.01 13.74 13.09
CA VAL A 97 -6.90 12.77 12.45
C VAL A 97 -8.17 13.48 12.02
N GLU A 98 -8.66 13.15 10.83
CA GLU A 98 -9.96 13.62 10.33
C GLU A 98 -10.75 12.46 9.74
N ARG A 99 -12.07 12.46 9.91
CA ARG A 99 -12.98 11.57 9.20
C ARG A 99 -13.31 12.16 7.83
N VAL A 100 -13.18 11.35 6.79
CA VAL A 100 -13.40 11.75 5.40
C VAL A 100 -14.62 11.07 4.75
N SER A 101 -15.17 10.02 5.37
CA SER A 101 -16.47 9.42 5.02
C SER A 101 -17.64 10.31 5.46
N VAL A 102 -17.68 11.54 4.96
CA VAL A 102 -18.69 12.54 5.31
C VAL A 102 -19.40 13.11 4.08
N GLY A 103 -20.66 13.50 4.27
CA GLY A 103 -21.44 14.27 3.31
C GLY A 103 -20.93 15.71 3.17
N ARG A 104 -21.50 16.45 2.22
CA ARG A 104 -21.10 17.83 1.89
C ARG A 104 -21.27 18.82 3.06
N ASP A 105 -22.20 18.54 3.96
CA ASP A 105 -22.50 19.29 5.17
C ASP A 105 -21.72 18.81 6.41
N GLY A 106 -20.82 17.84 6.23
CA GLY A 106 -20.09 17.20 7.32
C GLY A 106 -20.87 16.08 8.04
N ALA A 107 -22.07 15.73 7.58
CA ALA A 107 -22.82 14.60 8.13
C ALA A 107 -22.03 13.30 7.97
N GLN A 108 -22.07 12.44 8.99
CA GLN A 108 -21.43 11.12 8.97
C GLN A 108 -22.11 10.23 7.95
N ALA A 109 -21.36 9.32 7.32
CA ALA A 109 -21.96 8.29 6.48
C ALA A 109 -23.00 7.47 7.29
N ASP A 110 -24.16 7.21 6.70
CA ASP A 110 -25.22 6.38 7.29
C ASP A 110 -25.04 4.88 7.00
N GLY A 111 -23.86 4.48 6.53
CA GLY A 111 -23.49 3.10 6.23
C GLY A 111 -21.98 2.90 6.18
N GLY A 112 -21.55 1.64 6.35
CA GLY A 112 -20.13 1.28 6.42
C GLY A 112 -19.34 1.69 5.18
N SER A 113 -18.13 2.19 5.42
CA SER A 113 -17.20 2.73 4.43
C SER A 113 -15.81 2.11 4.56
N SER A 114 -15.07 2.00 3.45
CA SER A 114 -13.71 1.46 3.44
C SER A 114 -12.77 2.25 2.53
N ALA A 115 -11.55 2.51 3.04
CA ALA A 115 -10.52 3.24 2.32
C ALA A 115 -9.99 2.41 1.14
N LEU A 116 -9.97 2.98 -0.06
CA LEU A 116 -9.39 2.35 -1.24
C LEU A 116 -8.02 2.93 -1.59
N GLY A 117 -7.82 4.24 -1.43
CA GLY A 117 -6.54 4.89 -1.68
C GLY A 117 -6.50 6.37 -1.33
N ILE A 118 -5.31 6.97 -1.38
CA ILE A 118 -5.06 8.40 -1.20
C ILE A 118 -4.12 8.90 -2.29
N SER A 119 -4.36 10.10 -2.85
CA SER A 119 -3.53 10.65 -3.92
C SER A 119 -2.10 10.92 -3.43
N ALA A 120 -1.16 11.04 -4.37
CA ALA A 120 0.26 11.22 -4.06
C ALA A 120 0.55 12.46 -3.21
N ASP A 121 -0.20 13.54 -3.43
CA ASP A 121 -0.15 14.78 -2.65
C ASP A 121 -0.96 14.72 -1.33
N GLY A 122 -1.67 13.62 -1.11
CA GLY A 122 -2.55 13.42 0.04
C GLY A 122 -3.91 14.08 -0.08
N ARG A 123 -4.24 14.82 -1.14
CA ARG A 123 -5.45 15.66 -1.20
C ARG A 123 -6.75 14.88 -1.37
N TYR A 124 -6.75 13.87 -2.22
CA TYR A 124 -7.96 13.12 -2.58
C TYR A 124 -7.94 11.75 -1.91
N VAL A 125 -9.06 11.38 -1.28
CA VAL A 125 -9.25 10.06 -0.68
C VAL A 125 -10.33 9.33 -1.45
N LEU A 126 -9.97 8.17 -2.01
CA LEU A 126 -10.87 7.28 -2.71
C LEU A 126 -11.38 6.23 -1.72
N PHE A 127 -12.70 6.06 -1.63
CA PHE A 127 -13.30 5.10 -0.72
C PHE A 127 -14.57 4.49 -1.29
N ARG A 128 -14.93 3.30 -0.79
CA ARG A 128 -16.19 2.62 -1.09
C ARG A 128 -17.14 2.83 0.08
N SER A 129 -18.43 2.98 -0.18
CA SER A 129 -19.43 3.08 0.89
C SER A 129 -20.79 2.54 0.48
N ARG A 130 -21.53 2.02 1.48
CA ARG A 130 -22.98 1.71 1.38
C ARG A 130 -23.87 2.90 1.75
N ALA A 131 -23.27 4.01 2.19
CA ALA A 131 -24.02 5.16 2.65
C ALA A 131 -24.82 5.82 1.51
N ARG A 132 -26.01 6.29 1.86
CA ARG A 132 -26.97 6.97 0.97
C ARG A 132 -27.00 8.48 1.19
N ASN A 133 -26.30 8.99 2.19
CA ASN A 133 -26.29 10.41 2.56
C ASN A 133 -24.97 11.14 2.23
N LEU A 134 -23.99 10.49 1.60
CA LEU A 134 -22.72 11.13 1.21
C LEU A 134 -22.87 12.16 0.07
N VAL A 135 -23.87 11.96 -0.78
CA VAL A 135 -24.24 12.85 -1.89
C VAL A 135 -25.75 12.86 -2.05
N HIS A 136 -26.28 13.81 -2.84
CA HIS A 136 -27.67 13.78 -3.24
C HIS A 136 -27.94 12.64 -4.23
N TRP A 137 -29.10 12.00 -4.10
CA TRP A 137 -29.57 10.94 -5.00
C TRP A 137 -30.90 11.35 -5.63
N ASP A 138 -30.93 11.42 -6.96
CA ASP A 138 -32.19 11.54 -7.71
C ASP A 138 -32.95 10.21 -7.65
N THR A 139 -32.22 9.10 -7.82
CA THR A 139 -32.74 7.73 -7.72
C THR A 139 -31.81 6.91 -6.82
N PRO A 140 -32.10 6.79 -5.51
CA PRO A 140 -31.25 6.01 -4.60
C PRO A 140 -31.30 4.51 -4.96
N PRO A 141 -30.25 3.73 -4.66
CA PRO A 141 -30.25 2.30 -4.91
C PRO A 141 -31.40 1.64 -4.13
N ALA A 142 -32.19 0.79 -4.79
CA ALA A 142 -33.24 0.03 -4.13
C ALA A 142 -32.68 -1.02 -3.16
N ASP A 143 -31.46 -1.49 -3.43
CA ASP A 143 -30.74 -2.46 -2.60
C ASP A 143 -29.87 -1.75 -1.55
N ALA A 144 -30.12 -2.03 -0.28
CA ALA A 144 -29.33 -1.53 0.83
C ALA A 144 -27.88 -2.05 0.85
N GLY A 145 -27.60 -3.12 0.12
CA GLY A 145 -26.27 -3.70 -0.03
C GLY A 145 -25.43 -3.09 -1.16
N ALA A 146 -25.99 -2.20 -1.98
CA ALA A 146 -25.27 -1.55 -3.06
C ALA A 146 -24.13 -0.70 -2.51
N HIS A 147 -22.96 -0.87 -3.12
CA HIS A 147 -21.81 -0.03 -2.82
C HIS A 147 -21.51 0.88 -4.00
N ASP A 148 -21.06 2.08 -3.67
CA ASP A 148 -20.55 3.03 -4.65
C ASP A 148 -19.17 3.55 -4.26
N ILE A 149 -18.46 4.08 -5.25
CA ILE A 149 -17.14 4.65 -5.13
C ILE A 149 -17.28 6.16 -4.99
N TYR A 150 -16.60 6.71 -3.99
CA TYR A 150 -16.60 8.12 -3.65
C TYR A 150 -15.19 8.66 -3.61
N LEU A 151 -15.06 9.95 -3.92
CA LEU A 151 -13.83 10.70 -3.78
C LEU A 151 -14.06 11.89 -2.85
N HIS A 152 -13.30 11.97 -1.77
CA HIS A 152 -13.27 13.11 -0.87
C HIS A 152 -12.10 14.02 -1.20
N ASP A 153 -12.36 15.30 -1.48
CA ASP A 153 -11.33 16.34 -1.62
C ASP A 153 -11.10 17.04 -0.28
N ARG A 154 -10.06 16.62 0.44
CA ARG A 154 -9.71 17.13 1.77
C ARG A 154 -9.44 18.64 1.79
N ARG A 155 -9.10 19.25 0.65
CA ARG A 155 -8.88 20.70 0.57
C ARG A 155 -10.20 21.48 0.60
N THR A 156 -11.26 20.91 0.03
CA THR A 156 -12.56 21.59 -0.09
C THR A 156 -13.64 21.01 0.81
N GLY A 157 -13.37 19.87 1.46
CA GLY A 157 -14.34 19.11 2.25
C GLY A 157 -15.45 18.46 1.42
N ARG A 158 -15.32 18.44 0.08
CA ARG A 158 -16.38 17.92 -0.81
C ARG A 158 -16.18 16.44 -1.09
N THR A 159 -17.23 15.67 -0.85
CA THR A 159 -17.39 14.29 -1.31
C THR A 159 -18.20 14.24 -2.59
N GLY A 160 -17.75 13.48 -3.58
CA GLY A 160 -18.46 13.23 -4.83
C GLY A 160 -18.49 11.75 -5.18
N ARG A 161 -19.59 11.29 -5.78
CA ARG A 161 -19.73 9.90 -6.28
C ARG A 161 -19.03 9.77 -7.64
N ILE A 162 -18.23 8.72 -7.79
CA ILE A 162 -17.47 8.40 -9.00
C ILE A 162 -18.21 7.38 -9.85
N SER A 163 -18.78 6.35 -9.23
CA SER A 163 -19.53 5.29 -9.90
C SER A 163 -20.98 5.74 -10.16
N VAL A 164 -21.19 6.45 -11.27
CA VAL A 164 -22.53 6.95 -11.68
C VAL A 164 -23.00 6.16 -12.91
N GLY A 165 -24.15 5.50 -12.79
CA GLY A 165 -24.80 4.82 -13.90
C GLY A 165 -25.45 5.79 -14.90
N LEU A 166 -25.82 5.28 -16.08
CA LEU A 166 -26.39 6.09 -17.18
C LEU A 166 -27.68 6.82 -16.80
N ASP A 167 -28.44 6.30 -15.84
CA ASP A 167 -29.68 6.89 -15.31
C ASP A 167 -29.44 7.85 -14.12
N GLY A 168 -28.18 8.18 -13.82
CA GLY A 168 -27.82 8.99 -12.66
C GLY A 168 -27.87 8.22 -11.33
N GLY A 169 -28.19 6.93 -11.34
CA GLY A 169 -28.21 6.05 -10.17
C GLY A 169 -26.86 5.37 -9.88
N SER A 170 -26.91 4.30 -9.09
CA SER A 170 -25.73 3.49 -8.73
C SER A 170 -25.25 2.66 -9.92
N ALA A 171 -23.94 2.53 -10.04
CA ALA A 171 -23.31 1.59 -10.98
C ALA A 171 -23.01 0.22 -10.35
N TYR A 172 -23.38 0.01 -9.08
CA TYR A 172 -23.11 -1.20 -8.30
C TYR A 172 -21.63 -1.56 -8.33
N ALA A 173 -20.80 -0.66 -7.79
CA ALA A 173 -19.36 -0.76 -7.91
C ALA A 173 -18.70 -1.65 -6.84
N GLY A 174 -17.63 -2.35 -7.26
CA GLY A 174 -16.90 -3.31 -6.44
C GLY A 174 -15.64 -2.73 -5.79
N GLY A 175 -14.72 -2.26 -6.63
CA GLY A 175 -13.43 -1.70 -6.23
C GLY A 175 -12.99 -0.59 -7.18
N ALA A 176 -12.00 0.20 -6.77
CA ALA A 176 -11.46 1.29 -7.55
C ALA A 176 -10.01 1.60 -7.19
N VAL A 177 -9.25 2.08 -8.18
CA VAL A 177 -7.88 2.61 -8.03
C VAL A 177 -7.77 3.93 -8.77
N MET A 178 -6.78 4.76 -8.42
CA MET A 178 -6.60 6.08 -9.05
C MET A 178 -5.14 6.36 -9.41
N SER A 179 -4.96 7.18 -10.44
CA SER A 179 -3.65 7.77 -10.78
C SER A 179 -3.12 8.60 -9.61
N ALA A 180 -1.82 8.88 -9.60
CA ALA A 180 -1.14 9.57 -8.51
C ALA A 180 -1.72 10.97 -8.22
N ASP A 181 -2.14 11.68 -9.27
CA ASP A 181 -2.80 13.00 -9.19
C ASP A 181 -4.33 12.90 -9.00
N ALA A 182 -4.85 11.67 -8.91
CA ALA A 182 -6.27 11.33 -8.91
C ALA A 182 -7.04 11.87 -10.13
N ARG A 183 -6.40 12.19 -11.26
CA ARG A 183 -7.11 12.59 -12.47
C ARG A 183 -7.90 11.44 -13.07
N TYR A 184 -7.29 10.27 -13.16
CA TYR A 184 -7.92 9.08 -13.70
C TYR A 184 -8.29 8.13 -12.57
N ILE A 185 -9.53 7.63 -12.57
CA ILE A 185 -10.02 6.67 -11.59
C ILE A 185 -10.59 5.48 -12.33
N ALA A 186 -9.95 4.32 -12.19
CA ALA A 186 -10.48 3.06 -12.70
C ALA A 186 -11.36 2.40 -11.62
N PHE A 187 -12.48 1.80 -12.02
CA PHE A 187 -13.40 1.15 -11.10
C PHE A 187 -14.13 -0.03 -11.76
N ASN A 188 -14.50 -1.01 -10.95
CA ASN A 188 -15.40 -2.08 -11.36
C ASN A 188 -16.85 -1.64 -11.22
N ALA A 189 -17.69 -1.93 -12.21
CA ALA A 189 -19.13 -1.69 -12.16
C ALA A 189 -19.91 -2.78 -12.92
N LYS A 190 -21.24 -2.79 -12.74
CA LYS A 190 -22.16 -3.55 -13.59
C LYS A 190 -22.24 -2.93 -14.99
N ALA A 191 -22.09 -3.74 -16.04
CA ALA A 191 -22.03 -3.21 -17.40
C ALA A 191 -23.36 -2.62 -17.87
N ASP A 192 -24.48 -3.27 -17.55
CA ASP A 192 -25.86 -2.81 -17.84
C ASP A 192 -26.26 -1.51 -17.14
N ARG A 193 -25.46 -1.06 -16.17
CA ARG A 193 -25.59 0.25 -15.52
C ARG A 193 -24.79 1.34 -16.22
N MET A 194 -23.73 0.97 -16.96
CA MET A 194 -22.75 1.89 -17.52
C MET A 194 -22.87 2.04 -19.05
N GLU A 195 -23.51 1.10 -19.72
CA GLU A 195 -23.63 1.08 -21.18
C GLU A 195 -25.03 0.63 -21.60
N THR A 196 -25.47 1.03 -22.80
CA THR A 196 -26.74 0.58 -23.38
C THR A 196 -26.58 -0.75 -24.10
N GLY A 197 -27.45 -1.72 -23.83
CA GLY A 197 -27.45 -3.03 -24.50
C GLY A 197 -26.46 -4.10 -24.03
N PRO A 198 -25.57 -3.93 -23.03
CA PRO A 198 -24.88 -5.07 -22.46
C PRO A 198 -25.86 -5.89 -21.59
N GLY A 199 -25.59 -7.19 -21.43
CA GLY A 199 -26.29 -8.00 -20.44
C GLY A 199 -25.87 -7.62 -19.01
N ASP A 200 -26.58 -8.17 -18.02
CA ASP A 200 -26.22 -8.07 -16.60
C ASP A 200 -24.89 -8.80 -16.34
N LEU A 201 -23.79 -8.11 -16.65
CA LEU A 201 -22.44 -8.53 -16.37
C LEU A 201 -21.95 -7.76 -15.13
N PHE A 202 -21.79 -8.47 -14.03
CA PHE A 202 -21.10 -7.95 -12.87
C PHE A 202 -19.58 -8.02 -13.08
N GLY A 203 -18.91 -6.87 -13.03
CA GLY A 203 -17.45 -6.78 -13.09
C GLY A 203 -16.92 -6.37 -14.46
N ALA A 204 -17.41 -5.29 -15.08
CA ALA A 204 -16.64 -4.62 -16.14
C ALA A 204 -15.74 -3.54 -15.52
N VAL A 205 -14.60 -3.25 -16.16
CA VAL A 205 -13.66 -2.21 -15.70
C VAL A 205 -13.87 -0.95 -16.53
N TYR A 206 -14.14 0.15 -15.84
CA TYR A 206 -14.32 1.48 -16.42
C TYR A 206 -13.27 2.43 -15.88
N LEU A 207 -13.06 3.54 -16.59
CA LEU A 207 -12.19 4.62 -16.15
C LEU A 207 -12.85 5.98 -16.38
N LEU A 208 -12.81 6.80 -15.34
CA LEU A 208 -13.24 8.21 -15.36
C LEU A 208 -12.02 9.14 -15.54
N ASP A 209 -12.05 10.04 -16.53
CA ASP A 209 -11.19 11.23 -16.55
C ASP A 209 -11.90 12.37 -15.81
N ARG A 210 -11.47 12.66 -14.58
CA ARG A 210 -12.07 13.72 -13.74
C ARG A 210 -11.96 15.11 -14.32
N ARG A 211 -11.08 15.35 -15.30
CA ARG A 211 -10.95 16.65 -15.95
C ARG A 211 -12.08 16.90 -16.96
N THR A 212 -12.47 15.86 -17.70
CA THR A 212 -13.47 15.96 -18.78
C THR A 212 -14.84 15.42 -18.36
N GLY A 213 -14.89 14.60 -17.32
CA GLY A 213 -16.08 13.83 -16.92
C GLY A 213 -16.35 12.61 -17.81
N ALA A 214 -15.49 12.33 -18.78
CA ALA A 214 -15.67 11.20 -19.68
C ALA A 214 -15.41 9.87 -18.94
N VAL A 215 -16.29 8.90 -19.18
CA VAL A 215 -16.15 7.52 -18.70
C VAL A 215 -16.00 6.59 -19.90
N GLU A 216 -14.99 5.73 -19.86
CA GLU A 216 -14.74 4.73 -20.90
C GLU A 216 -14.65 3.32 -20.32
N ARG A 217 -15.00 2.32 -21.11
CA ARG A 217 -14.77 0.90 -20.77
C ARG A 217 -13.34 0.53 -21.12
N ILE A 218 -12.62 -0.01 -20.14
CA ILE A 218 -11.26 -0.53 -20.28
C ILE A 218 -11.26 -2.04 -20.57
N SER A 219 -12.08 -2.80 -19.84
CA SER A 219 -12.12 -4.26 -20.03
C SER A 219 -12.57 -4.63 -21.44
N ASN A 220 -11.85 -5.56 -22.07
CA ASN A 220 -12.00 -5.93 -23.48
C ASN A 220 -13.45 -6.22 -23.89
N ARG A 221 -13.89 -5.57 -24.99
CA ARG A 221 -15.25 -5.66 -25.54
C ARG A 221 -15.51 -6.88 -26.42
N ASP A 222 -14.45 -7.52 -26.92
CA ASP A 222 -14.55 -8.76 -27.70
C ASP A 222 -14.95 -9.96 -26.82
N ARG A 223 -14.89 -9.78 -25.49
CA ARG A 223 -15.34 -10.76 -24.49
C ARG A 223 -16.41 -10.13 -23.58
N PRO A 224 -17.55 -9.70 -24.12
CA PRO A 224 -18.49 -8.84 -23.43
C PRO A 224 -19.26 -9.54 -22.31
N THR A 225 -19.20 -10.88 -22.23
CA THR A 225 -19.84 -11.72 -21.21
C THR A 225 -18.86 -12.19 -20.12
N ASN A 226 -17.56 -11.90 -20.26
CA ASN A 226 -16.55 -12.36 -19.32
C ASN A 226 -16.31 -11.27 -18.25
N PRO A 227 -16.47 -11.60 -16.96
CA PRO A 227 -16.20 -10.64 -15.91
C PRO A 227 -14.70 -10.32 -15.85
N ALA A 228 -14.40 -9.08 -15.50
CA ALA A 228 -13.08 -8.51 -15.36
C ALA A 228 -12.91 -7.89 -13.95
N GLY A 229 -11.94 -8.37 -13.19
CA GLY A 229 -11.51 -7.76 -11.93
C GLY A 229 -10.49 -6.65 -12.21
N LEU A 230 -10.67 -5.48 -11.61
CA LEU A 230 -9.66 -4.41 -11.66
C LEU A 230 -8.51 -4.74 -10.70
N ASP A 231 -7.27 -4.63 -11.17
CA ASP A 231 -6.09 -4.92 -10.36
C ASP A 231 -5.19 -3.70 -10.12
N GLY A 232 -5.06 -2.78 -11.08
CA GLY A 232 -4.14 -1.66 -10.92
C GLY A 232 -4.21 -0.57 -11.99
N ILE A 233 -3.53 0.54 -11.73
CA ILE A 233 -3.37 1.68 -12.66
C ILE A 233 -1.99 2.30 -12.47
N SER A 234 -1.36 2.75 -13.56
CA SER A 234 -0.09 3.48 -13.48
C SER A 234 -0.29 4.87 -12.85
N ALA A 235 0.80 5.45 -12.34
CA ALA A 235 0.76 6.74 -11.65
C ALA A 235 0.27 7.90 -12.53
N ASP A 236 0.50 7.83 -13.85
CA ASP A 236 0.00 8.79 -14.83
C ASP A 236 -1.40 8.42 -15.40
N GLY A 237 -1.91 7.24 -15.06
CA GLY A 237 -3.17 6.70 -15.57
C GLY A 237 -3.14 6.23 -17.02
N THR A 238 -1.97 6.07 -17.63
CA THR A 238 -1.82 5.55 -19.00
C THR A 238 -2.11 4.05 -19.10
N PHE A 239 -1.67 3.27 -18.12
CA PHE A 239 -1.82 1.81 -18.11
C PHE A 239 -2.84 1.39 -17.05
N VAL A 240 -3.78 0.54 -17.42
CA VAL A 240 -4.75 -0.06 -16.49
C VAL A 240 -4.64 -1.58 -16.55
N MET A 241 -4.51 -2.21 -15.39
CA MET A 241 -4.36 -3.65 -15.26
C MET A 241 -5.66 -4.29 -14.76
N TYR A 242 -6.08 -5.38 -15.40
CA TYR A 242 -7.27 -6.11 -15.03
C TYR A 242 -7.17 -7.60 -15.38
N THR A 243 -7.79 -8.47 -14.59
CA THR A 243 -7.93 -9.90 -14.88
C THR A 243 -9.30 -10.20 -15.45
N GLN A 244 -9.35 -10.73 -16.66
CA GLN A 244 -10.58 -11.21 -17.28
C GLN A 244 -10.71 -12.73 -17.11
N SER A 245 -11.73 -13.15 -16.38
CA SER A 245 -12.02 -14.56 -16.14
C SER A 245 -12.77 -15.19 -17.31
N VAL A 246 -12.53 -16.47 -17.56
CA VAL A 246 -13.34 -17.27 -18.48
C VAL A 246 -14.38 -18.03 -17.65
N PRO A 247 -15.69 -17.75 -17.82
CA PRO A 247 -16.74 -18.34 -16.99
C PRO A 247 -16.71 -19.87 -16.93
N ARG A 248 -17.02 -20.42 -15.75
CA ARG A 248 -17.07 -21.87 -15.48
C ARG A 248 -15.77 -22.61 -15.81
N SER A 249 -14.65 -21.93 -15.65
CA SER A 249 -13.34 -22.50 -15.94
C SER A 249 -12.28 -22.06 -14.92
N GLY A 250 -11.16 -22.79 -14.89
CA GLY A 250 -9.96 -22.39 -14.16
C GLY A 250 -9.08 -21.38 -14.90
N TYR A 251 -9.58 -20.82 -16.01
CA TYR A 251 -8.83 -19.94 -16.91
C TYR A 251 -9.18 -18.47 -16.72
N GLY A 252 -8.16 -17.62 -16.75
CA GLY A 252 -8.29 -16.18 -16.88
C GLY A 252 -6.98 -15.57 -17.34
N ALA A 253 -7.08 -14.39 -17.93
CA ALA A 253 -5.92 -13.66 -18.41
C ALA A 253 -5.86 -12.32 -17.70
N THR A 254 -4.69 -12.01 -17.15
CA THR A 254 -4.39 -10.69 -16.60
C THR A 254 -3.82 -9.85 -17.74
N TRP A 255 -4.37 -8.66 -17.95
CA TRP A 255 -4.04 -7.77 -19.05
C TRP A 255 -3.55 -6.43 -18.51
N VAL A 256 -2.62 -5.80 -19.23
CA VAL A 256 -2.32 -4.37 -19.09
C VAL A 256 -2.77 -3.67 -20.37
N HIS A 257 -3.73 -2.76 -20.22
CA HIS A 257 -4.29 -1.95 -21.29
C HIS A 257 -3.56 -0.60 -21.38
N ASP A 258 -2.95 -0.29 -22.52
CA ASP A 258 -2.40 1.03 -22.84
C ASP A 258 -3.50 1.93 -23.43
N ARG A 259 -3.95 2.91 -22.65
CA ARG A 259 -5.04 3.81 -23.04
C ARG A 259 -4.68 4.77 -24.16
N ARG A 260 -3.39 4.96 -24.44
CA ARG A 260 -2.95 5.89 -25.50
C ARG A 260 -3.07 5.24 -26.88
N THR A 261 -2.86 3.94 -26.95
CA THR A 261 -2.87 3.16 -28.20
C THR A 261 -4.10 2.26 -28.32
N GLY A 262 -4.77 1.96 -27.21
CA GLY A 262 -5.85 0.96 -27.12
C GLY A 262 -5.34 -0.49 -27.16
N THR A 263 -4.02 -0.71 -27.06
CA THR A 263 -3.42 -2.04 -27.13
C THR A 263 -3.42 -2.72 -25.77
N GLU A 264 -3.51 -4.04 -25.76
CA GLU A 264 -3.47 -4.85 -24.55
C GLU A 264 -2.30 -5.83 -24.58
N GLU A 265 -1.65 -6.00 -23.44
CA GLU A 265 -0.59 -6.97 -23.23
C GLU A 265 -1.00 -7.95 -22.14
N GLN A 266 -1.06 -9.24 -22.47
CA GLN A 266 -1.35 -10.29 -21.48
C GLN A 266 -0.13 -10.45 -20.58
N VAL A 267 -0.31 -10.59 -19.26
CA VAL A 267 0.75 -10.71 -18.23
C VAL A 267 1.19 -12.16 -17.99
N ASN A 268 0.26 -13.11 -17.99
CA ASN A 268 0.56 -14.53 -17.83
C ASN A 268 0.80 -15.19 -19.20
N VAL A 269 2.06 -15.12 -19.68
CA VAL A 269 2.51 -15.76 -20.92
C VAL A 269 3.67 -16.71 -20.65
N ARG A 270 3.73 -17.78 -21.42
CA ARG A 270 4.83 -18.74 -21.42
C ARG A 270 6.07 -18.16 -22.11
N PRO A 271 7.27 -18.76 -21.93
CA PRO A 271 8.49 -18.31 -22.59
C PRO A 271 8.44 -18.27 -24.13
N ASP A 272 7.54 -19.04 -24.75
CA ASP A 272 7.31 -19.05 -26.20
C ASP A 272 6.30 -18.00 -26.68
N GLY A 273 5.81 -17.15 -25.77
CA GLY A 273 4.82 -16.10 -26.03
C GLY A 273 3.37 -16.58 -26.04
N THR A 274 3.12 -17.88 -25.83
CA THR A 274 1.74 -18.40 -25.80
C THR A 274 1.06 -18.12 -24.45
N PRO A 275 -0.28 -17.92 -24.43
CA PRO A 275 -1.03 -17.70 -23.19
C PRO A 275 -0.88 -18.84 -22.19
N ALA A 276 -0.58 -18.49 -20.95
CA ALA A 276 -0.58 -19.44 -19.84
C ALA A 276 -2.02 -19.79 -19.42
N GLN A 277 -2.18 -20.96 -18.82
CA GLN A 277 -3.46 -21.62 -18.61
C GLN A 277 -4.07 -21.35 -17.21
N ARG A 278 -3.34 -20.70 -16.29
CA ARG A 278 -3.86 -20.38 -14.94
C ARG A 278 -3.92 -18.88 -14.69
N TYR A 279 -4.61 -18.49 -13.62
CA TYR A 279 -4.75 -17.09 -13.21
C TYR A 279 -3.44 -16.53 -12.66
N ALA A 280 -3.13 -15.28 -13.02
CA ALA A 280 -2.11 -14.47 -12.36
C ALA A 280 -2.79 -13.49 -11.39
N MET A 281 -2.97 -13.88 -10.12
CA MET A 281 -3.62 -13.06 -9.10
C MET A 281 -3.21 -13.43 -7.68
N PRO A 282 -3.17 -12.46 -6.74
CA PRO A 282 -3.19 -11.00 -6.93
C PRO A 282 -1.96 -10.46 -7.67
N ALA A 283 -2.14 -9.29 -8.29
CA ALA A 283 -1.13 -8.60 -9.08
C ALA A 283 -0.93 -7.14 -8.65
N SER A 284 0.30 -6.65 -8.71
CA SER A 284 0.70 -5.27 -8.42
C SER A 284 1.41 -4.67 -9.63
N LEU A 285 1.08 -3.42 -9.97
CA LEU A 285 1.63 -2.68 -11.11
C LEU A 285 2.59 -1.59 -10.62
N SER A 286 3.72 -1.40 -11.31
CA SER A 286 4.65 -0.30 -11.06
C SER A 286 4.06 1.06 -11.43
N ALA A 287 4.64 2.15 -10.93
CA ALA A 287 4.11 3.50 -11.19
C ALA A 287 4.20 3.90 -12.67
N ASP A 288 5.15 3.37 -13.42
CA ASP A 288 5.26 3.58 -14.86
C ASP A 288 4.40 2.61 -15.70
N GLY A 289 3.71 1.67 -15.06
CA GLY A 289 2.81 0.72 -15.71
C GLY A 289 3.48 -0.39 -16.51
N ARG A 290 4.77 -0.64 -16.29
CA ARG A 290 5.58 -1.54 -17.13
C ARG A 290 6.19 -2.73 -16.42
N THR A 291 6.05 -2.82 -15.11
CA THR A 291 6.44 -3.99 -14.34
C THR A 291 5.26 -4.47 -13.52
N VAL A 292 5.00 -5.78 -13.60
CA VAL A 292 3.91 -6.43 -12.89
C VAL A 292 4.49 -7.50 -11.98
N ALA A 293 4.15 -7.46 -10.70
CA ALA A 293 4.39 -8.58 -9.79
C ALA A 293 3.08 -9.32 -9.57
N PHE A 294 3.08 -10.64 -9.60
CA PHE A 294 1.84 -11.42 -9.48
C PHE A 294 2.08 -12.80 -8.88
N GLN A 295 1.03 -13.33 -8.25
CA GLN A 295 0.96 -14.73 -7.84
C GLN A 295 0.49 -15.61 -8.99
N TYR A 296 1.04 -16.81 -9.12
CA TYR A 296 0.64 -17.78 -10.14
C TYR A 296 0.75 -19.21 -9.59
N TRP A 297 -0.22 -20.04 -9.95
CA TRP A 297 -0.42 -21.42 -9.45
C TRP A 297 0.04 -22.50 -10.45
N GLY A 298 0.77 -22.10 -11.49
CA GLY A 298 1.35 -23.02 -12.45
C GLY A 298 2.88 -22.96 -12.43
N ASP A 299 3.46 -23.69 -13.36
CA ASP A 299 4.87 -24.06 -13.45
C ASP A 299 5.40 -23.88 -14.89
N ASP A 300 4.75 -23.01 -15.68
CA ASP A 300 4.97 -22.87 -17.12
C ASP A 300 5.37 -21.45 -17.55
N LEU A 301 5.74 -20.57 -16.62
CA LEU A 301 6.09 -19.18 -16.92
C LEU A 301 7.60 -18.95 -17.09
N VAL A 302 8.42 -19.83 -16.53
CA VAL A 302 9.88 -19.76 -16.62
C VAL A 302 10.44 -21.13 -17.06
N PRO A 303 11.51 -21.19 -17.87
CA PRO A 303 12.12 -22.48 -18.24
C PRO A 303 12.68 -23.24 -17.05
N GLY A 304 12.46 -24.56 -17.02
CA GLY A 304 13.05 -25.45 -16.02
C GLY A 304 12.36 -25.46 -14.66
N GLU A 305 11.12 -24.97 -14.58
CA GLU A 305 10.30 -25.11 -13.38
C GLU A 305 9.88 -26.57 -13.18
N GLU A 306 9.96 -27.03 -11.93
CA GLU A 306 9.51 -28.36 -11.54
C GLU A 306 7.98 -28.38 -11.45
N PRO A 307 7.32 -29.47 -11.88
CA PRO A 307 5.87 -29.56 -11.79
C PRO A 307 5.37 -29.44 -10.36
N GLY A 308 4.36 -28.61 -10.14
CA GLY A 308 3.81 -28.41 -8.80
C GLY A 308 2.54 -27.56 -8.78
N ASP A 309 1.73 -27.79 -7.73
CA ASP A 309 0.50 -27.01 -7.47
C ASP A 309 0.72 -25.93 -6.39
N THR A 310 1.96 -25.51 -6.16
CA THR A 310 2.29 -24.45 -5.19
C THR A 310 2.23 -23.08 -5.82
N VAL A 311 1.74 -22.09 -5.06
CA VAL A 311 1.77 -20.70 -5.50
C VAL A 311 3.19 -20.14 -5.48
N HIS A 312 3.53 -19.42 -6.55
CA HIS A 312 4.79 -18.70 -6.68
C HIS A 312 4.55 -17.24 -7.04
N LEU A 313 5.52 -16.40 -6.69
CA LEU A 313 5.55 -15.01 -7.10
C LEU A 313 6.38 -14.86 -8.36
N TYR A 314 5.92 -14.04 -9.28
CA TYR A 314 6.62 -13.68 -10.51
C TYR A 314 6.67 -12.17 -10.66
N VAL A 315 7.71 -11.68 -11.32
CA VAL A 315 7.83 -10.30 -11.79
C VAL A 315 8.04 -10.33 -13.29
N ARG A 316 7.16 -9.65 -14.03
CA ARG A 316 7.27 -9.47 -15.47
C ARG A 316 7.56 -8.03 -15.82
N ASP A 317 8.56 -7.83 -16.67
CA ASP A 317 8.87 -6.56 -17.32
C ASP A 317 8.27 -6.56 -18.73
N LEU A 318 7.26 -5.71 -18.93
CA LEU A 318 6.51 -5.56 -20.19
C LEU A 318 7.31 -4.83 -21.28
N ARG A 319 8.43 -4.17 -20.93
CA ARG A 319 9.30 -3.54 -21.94
C ARG A 319 10.23 -4.54 -22.59
N THR A 320 10.74 -5.47 -21.80
CA THR A 320 11.71 -6.47 -22.25
C THR A 320 11.07 -7.82 -22.56
N ASP A 321 9.79 -7.98 -22.23
CA ASP A 321 9.01 -9.21 -22.32
C ASP A 321 9.68 -10.37 -21.56
N VAL A 322 10.14 -10.07 -20.35
CA VAL A 322 10.84 -11.03 -19.48
C VAL A 322 10.06 -11.26 -18.20
N THR A 323 9.71 -12.51 -17.95
CA THR A 323 9.15 -13.00 -16.69
C THR A 323 10.24 -13.66 -15.85
N ARG A 324 10.29 -13.34 -14.55
CA ARG A 324 11.19 -13.95 -13.58
C ARG A 324 10.40 -14.44 -12.37
N ARG A 325 10.71 -15.64 -11.92
CA ARG A 325 10.23 -16.16 -10.62
C ARG A 325 10.95 -15.44 -9.49
N VAL A 326 10.21 -15.14 -8.41
CA VAL A 326 10.75 -14.64 -7.15
C VAL A 326 10.82 -15.81 -6.20
N ASP A 327 12.04 -16.34 -6.04
CA ASP A 327 12.27 -17.42 -5.09
C ASP A 327 12.18 -16.90 -3.65
N PRO A 328 11.69 -17.75 -2.72
CA PRO A 328 11.72 -17.47 -1.30
C PRO A 328 13.11 -17.01 -0.83
N GLY A 329 13.14 -16.21 0.21
CA GLY A 329 14.36 -15.83 0.90
C GLY A 329 15.07 -17.01 1.57
N PRO A 330 16.27 -16.77 2.10
CA PRO A 330 17.14 -17.80 2.66
C PRO A 330 16.53 -18.52 3.88
N ASP A 331 15.52 -17.93 4.52
CA ASP A 331 14.90 -18.45 5.75
C ASP A 331 13.82 -19.51 5.48
N GLY A 332 13.60 -19.88 4.21
CA GLY A 332 12.69 -20.97 3.84
C GLY A 332 11.21 -20.64 4.02
N GLU A 333 10.86 -19.39 3.71
CA GLU A 333 9.49 -18.86 3.70
C GLU A 333 8.55 -19.74 2.86
N TYR A 334 7.36 -20.04 3.39
CA TYR A 334 6.37 -20.87 2.73
C TYR A 334 5.18 -20.03 2.23
N GLY A 335 4.63 -20.41 1.06
CA GLY A 335 3.42 -19.82 0.51
C GLY A 335 3.48 -18.30 0.31
N PRO A 336 4.42 -17.76 -0.50
CA PRO A 336 4.52 -16.33 -0.71
C PRO A 336 3.29 -15.78 -1.46
N HIS A 337 2.71 -14.70 -0.94
CA HIS A 337 1.46 -14.09 -1.43
C HIS A 337 1.43 -12.56 -1.24
N ASP A 338 0.38 -11.93 -1.75
CA ASP A 338 0.11 -10.49 -1.73
C ASP A 338 1.29 -9.60 -2.13
N PRO A 339 1.82 -9.76 -3.37
CA PRO A 339 2.94 -8.97 -3.86
C PRO A 339 2.56 -7.49 -3.99
N VAL A 340 3.39 -6.60 -3.46
CA VAL A 340 3.27 -5.14 -3.58
C VAL A 340 4.58 -4.55 -4.07
N LEU A 341 4.60 -4.00 -5.28
CA LEU A 341 5.76 -3.33 -5.86
C LEU A 341 5.96 -1.93 -5.29
N SER A 342 7.22 -1.53 -5.12
CA SER A 342 7.56 -0.12 -5.00
C SER A 342 7.30 0.61 -6.33
N PRO A 343 7.03 1.93 -6.32
CA PRO A 343 6.73 2.71 -7.52
C PRO A 343 7.77 2.56 -8.66
N ASP A 344 9.04 2.48 -8.30
CA ASP A 344 10.19 2.32 -9.20
C ASP A 344 10.45 0.87 -9.64
N ALA A 345 9.57 -0.07 -9.27
CA ALA A 345 9.71 -1.51 -9.50
C ALA A 345 11.03 -2.10 -8.99
N ARG A 346 11.64 -1.45 -8.00
CA ARG A 346 12.93 -1.86 -7.45
C ARG A 346 12.80 -2.89 -6.33
N HIS A 347 11.76 -2.74 -5.53
CA HIS A 347 11.51 -3.58 -4.37
C HIS A 347 10.14 -4.23 -4.50
N LEU A 348 10.03 -5.44 -3.97
CA LEU A 348 8.80 -6.18 -3.88
C LEU A 348 8.60 -6.58 -2.42
N ALA A 349 7.54 -6.08 -1.78
CA ALA A 349 7.09 -6.62 -0.51
C ALA A 349 6.09 -7.75 -0.77
N TYR A 350 6.08 -8.77 0.08
CA TYR A 350 5.13 -9.87 0.02
C TYR A 350 4.94 -10.48 1.40
N ALA A 351 3.81 -11.16 1.62
CA ALA A 351 3.54 -11.93 2.82
C ALA A 351 3.96 -13.39 2.59
N ALA A 352 4.49 -14.05 3.62
CA ALA A 352 4.81 -15.47 3.60
C ALA A 352 4.88 -16.05 5.02
N GLU A 353 4.71 -17.36 5.17
CA GLU A 353 4.79 -18.04 6.46
C GLU A 353 6.25 -18.32 6.83
N PRO A 354 6.76 -17.78 7.95
CA PRO A 354 8.12 -18.05 8.42
C PRO A 354 8.22 -19.46 8.99
N ARG A 355 9.40 -20.07 8.90
CA ARG A 355 9.74 -21.22 9.75
C ARG A 355 10.21 -20.74 11.11
N LEU A 356 9.52 -21.13 12.17
CA LEU A 356 9.82 -20.76 13.55
C LEU A 356 10.97 -21.62 14.11
N ALA A 357 11.49 -21.21 15.26
CA ALA A 357 12.61 -21.90 15.94
C ALA A 357 12.30 -23.36 16.33
N ASP A 358 11.02 -23.71 16.50
CA ASP A 358 10.55 -25.07 16.76
C ASP A 358 10.34 -25.90 15.48
N GLY A 359 10.66 -25.34 14.31
CA GLY A 359 10.54 -25.96 12.99
C GLY A 359 9.17 -25.87 12.35
N ARG A 360 8.15 -25.38 13.07
CA ARG A 360 6.78 -25.21 12.55
C ARG A 360 6.66 -23.94 11.71
N LEU A 361 5.62 -23.88 10.88
CA LEU A 361 5.24 -22.64 10.19
C LEU A 361 4.50 -21.73 11.17
N GLY A 362 4.89 -20.45 11.18
CA GLY A 362 4.21 -19.38 11.91
C GLY A 362 3.14 -18.68 11.06
N PRO A 363 2.41 -17.71 11.63
CA PRO A 363 1.51 -16.87 10.86
C PRO A 363 2.29 -16.02 9.85
N SER A 364 1.61 -15.57 8.78
CA SER A 364 2.24 -14.81 7.71
C SER A 364 2.96 -13.56 8.24
N ASN A 365 4.17 -13.33 7.76
CA ASN A 365 4.99 -12.17 8.01
C ASN A 365 5.32 -11.48 6.67
N VAL A 366 5.72 -10.21 6.72
CA VAL A 366 6.04 -9.42 5.53
C VAL A 366 7.54 -9.39 5.28
N TYR A 367 7.91 -9.71 4.05
CA TYR A 367 9.28 -9.73 3.54
C TYR A 367 9.46 -8.67 2.46
N LEU A 368 10.70 -8.21 2.27
CA LEU A 368 11.07 -7.27 1.21
C LEU A 368 12.22 -7.85 0.39
N ARG A 369 11.98 -7.99 -0.91
CA ARG A 369 12.94 -8.39 -1.93
C ARG A 369 13.48 -7.17 -2.66
N ASP A 370 14.80 -7.06 -2.78
CA ASP A 370 15.45 -6.19 -3.77
C ASP A 370 15.53 -6.93 -5.11
N LEU A 371 14.80 -6.44 -6.11
CA LEU A 371 14.67 -7.14 -7.40
C LEU A 371 15.92 -7.07 -8.28
N ARG A 372 16.93 -6.24 -7.95
CA ARG A 372 18.23 -6.25 -8.66
C ARG A 372 19.22 -7.18 -7.99
N THR A 373 19.30 -7.19 -6.66
CA THR A 373 20.32 -7.98 -5.95
C THR A 373 19.85 -9.39 -5.62
N GLY A 374 18.53 -9.62 -5.60
CA GLY A 374 17.96 -10.88 -5.13
C GLY A 374 17.98 -11.02 -3.61
N GLY A 375 18.36 -9.99 -2.85
CA GLY A 375 18.33 -10.05 -1.40
C GLY A 375 16.91 -9.97 -0.85
N THR A 376 16.54 -10.90 0.03
CA THR A 376 15.29 -10.90 0.80
C THR A 376 15.59 -10.63 2.27
N ARG A 377 14.72 -9.90 2.96
CA ARG A 377 14.74 -9.76 4.41
C ARG A 377 13.33 -9.63 5.00
N LEU A 378 13.18 -10.04 6.26
CA LEU A 378 11.99 -9.79 7.07
C LEU A 378 11.83 -8.28 7.35
N ILE A 379 10.61 -7.77 7.20
CA ILE A 379 10.24 -6.36 7.47
C ILE A 379 9.28 -6.22 8.64
N SER A 380 8.42 -7.22 8.87
CA SER A 380 7.52 -7.28 10.02
C SER A 380 8.20 -7.85 11.26
N GLU A 381 9.44 -7.44 11.54
CA GLU A 381 10.18 -7.92 12.70
C GLU A 381 9.50 -7.47 14.00
N SER A 382 9.36 -8.39 14.93
CA SER A 382 8.81 -8.14 16.27
C SER A 382 9.75 -7.27 17.11
N VAL A 383 9.21 -6.67 18.17
CA VAL A 383 9.99 -5.94 19.18
C VAL A 383 10.99 -6.82 19.94
N ALA A 384 10.80 -8.15 19.92
CA ALA A 384 11.69 -9.12 20.53
C ALA A 384 12.76 -9.66 19.57
N SER A 385 12.85 -9.08 18.37
CA SER A 385 13.62 -9.58 17.22
C SER A 385 13.05 -10.87 16.62
N GLY A 386 13.21 -11.04 15.31
CA GLY A 386 12.62 -12.18 14.57
C GLY A 386 11.13 -12.01 14.21
N PRO A 387 10.48 -13.04 13.63
CA PRO A 387 9.13 -12.95 13.08
C PRO A 387 8.07 -12.77 14.18
N VAL A 388 6.95 -12.14 13.80
CA VAL A 388 5.72 -12.17 14.59
C VAL A 388 5.16 -13.58 14.63
N THR A 389 4.69 -14.03 15.80
CA THR A 389 4.35 -15.44 16.06
C THR A 389 2.89 -15.69 16.44
N ASP A 390 2.12 -14.66 16.79
CA ASP A 390 0.77 -14.79 17.36
C ASP A 390 -0.37 -14.38 16.41
N ALA A 391 -0.11 -13.54 15.40
CA ALA A 391 -1.10 -13.14 14.41
C ALA A 391 -0.45 -12.83 13.04
N PRO A 392 -1.20 -12.94 11.92
CA PRO A 392 -0.67 -12.60 10.60
C PRO A 392 -0.39 -11.10 10.49
N VAL A 393 0.66 -10.77 9.73
CA VAL A 393 1.01 -9.42 9.30
C VAL A 393 0.82 -9.32 7.79
N THR A 394 0.03 -8.35 7.37
CA THR A 394 -0.26 -8.06 5.95
C THR A 394 0.52 -6.84 5.49
N VAL A 395 0.78 -6.76 4.19
CA VAL A 395 1.34 -5.56 3.55
C VAL A 395 0.24 -4.82 2.81
N SER A 396 0.16 -3.50 3.03
CA SER A 396 -0.88 -2.66 2.44
C SER A 396 -0.35 -1.61 1.46
N TRP A 397 0.95 -1.30 1.51
CA TRP A 397 1.58 -0.30 0.64
C TRP A 397 3.12 -0.36 0.72
N VAL A 398 3.81 -0.05 -0.38
CA VAL A 398 5.28 0.14 -0.42
C VAL A 398 5.61 1.48 -1.07
N GLY A 399 6.44 2.29 -0.39
CA GLY A 399 6.84 3.60 -0.88
C GLY A 399 8.03 3.59 -1.82
N ALA A 400 8.33 4.77 -2.36
CA ALA A 400 9.53 4.97 -3.19
C ALA A 400 10.80 4.55 -2.44
N GLY A 401 11.62 3.72 -3.09
CA GLY A 401 12.82 3.13 -2.49
C GLY A 401 12.56 2.29 -1.24
N ALA A 402 11.32 1.81 -1.03
CA ALA A 402 10.88 1.07 0.16
C ALA A 402 11.19 1.77 1.49
N ARG A 403 11.27 3.11 1.51
CA ARG A 403 11.57 3.92 2.71
C ARG A 403 10.48 3.85 3.78
N ARG A 404 9.25 3.55 3.36
CA ARG A 404 8.07 3.36 4.21
C ARG A 404 7.27 2.20 3.64
N ILE A 405 6.77 1.35 4.52
CA ILE A 405 5.92 0.21 4.18
C ILE A 405 4.71 0.23 5.10
N GLY A 406 3.51 0.19 4.53
CA GLY A 406 2.27 0.05 5.28
C GLY A 406 2.05 -1.41 5.64
N LEU A 407 1.77 -1.68 6.91
CA LEU A 407 1.48 -3.01 7.44
C LEU A 407 0.14 -3.00 8.16
N GLY A 408 -0.50 -4.16 8.28
CA GLY A 408 -1.68 -4.36 9.12
C GLY A 408 -1.61 -5.68 9.89
N SER A 409 -1.96 -5.67 11.18
CA SER A 409 -1.94 -6.87 12.03
C SER A 409 -2.75 -6.65 13.31
N GLY A 410 -3.21 -7.74 13.94
CA GLY A 410 -3.71 -7.73 15.33
C GLY A 410 -2.65 -8.11 16.37
N SER A 411 -1.38 -8.25 15.94
CA SER A 411 -0.28 -8.63 16.83
C SER A 411 0.24 -7.44 17.63
N ALA A 412 0.27 -7.61 18.95
CA ALA A 412 0.97 -6.71 19.86
C ALA A 412 2.49 -6.80 19.76
N GLN A 413 3.04 -7.73 18.98
CA GLN A 413 4.49 -7.93 18.84
C GLN A 413 5.14 -6.89 17.91
N LEU A 414 4.37 -6.11 17.15
CA LEU A 414 4.90 -5.12 16.20
C LEU A 414 5.34 -3.80 16.86
N VAL A 415 4.72 -3.43 17.99
CA VAL A 415 5.04 -2.21 18.76
C VAL A 415 4.84 -2.50 20.26
N PRO A 416 5.66 -1.94 21.17
CA PRO A 416 5.66 -2.35 22.58
C PRO A 416 4.40 -1.95 23.35
N ASP A 417 3.69 -0.92 22.89
CA ASP A 417 2.57 -0.32 23.62
C ASP A 417 1.20 -0.77 23.09
N ASP A 418 1.13 -1.86 22.33
CA ASP A 418 -0.15 -2.38 21.84
C ASP A 418 -0.99 -3.04 22.93
N THR A 419 -2.15 -2.46 23.22
CA THR A 419 -2.97 -2.88 24.37
C THR A 419 -4.46 -3.06 24.06
N ASN A 420 -4.93 -2.61 22.89
CA ASN A 420 -6.36 -2.66 22.55
C ASN A 420 -6.80 -4.05 22.05
N GLY A 421 -5.87 -4.92 21.67
CA GLY A 421 -6.16 -6.25 21.12
C GLY A 421 -6.93 -6.20 19.79
N GLN A 422 -6.87 -5.08 19.08
CA GLN A 422 -7.57 -4.87 17.81
C GLN A 422 -6.62 -5.08 16.63
N TYR A 423 -7.20 -5.32 15.45
CA TYR A 423 -6.44 -5.20 14.22
C TYR A 423 -6.09 -3.73 13.96
N ASP A 424 -4.83 -3.43 13.74
CA ASP A 424 -4.31 -2.07 13.61
C ASP A 424 -3.45 -1.90 12.36
N GLY A 425 -3.33 -0.64 11.93
CA GLY A 425 -2.48 -0.22 10.82
C GLY A 425 -1.17 0.35 11.32
N PHE A 426 -0.06 -0.07 10.71
CA PHE A 426 1.29 0.33 11.06
C PHE A 426 2.06 0.86 9.85
N VAL A 427 3.13 1.62 10.12
CA VAL A 427 4.12 2.02 9.11
C VAL A 427 5.50 1.59 9.58
N ARG A 428 6.17 0.76 8.77
CA ARG A 428 7.58 0.40 8.95
C ARG A 428 8.48 1.35 8.17
N ARG A 429 9.60 1.76 8.76
CA ARG A 429 10.72 2.49 8.14
C ARG A 429 11.95 1.58 8.13
N PRO A 430 12.16 0.82 7.05
CA PRO A 430 13.29 -0.10 6.99
C PRO A 430 14.61 0.66 7.01
N ARG A 431 15.57 0.19 7.80
CA ARG A 431 16.96 0.67 7.76
C ARG A 431 17.67 0.28 6.47
#